data_AF-A0A1Y3QYM7-F1
#
_entry.id   AF-A0A1Y3QYM7-F1
#
_cell.length_a   1.000
_cell.length_b   1.000
_cell.length_c   1.000
_cell.angle_alpha   90.00
_cell.angle_beta   90.00
_cell.angle_gamma   90.00
#
_symmetry.space_group_name_H-M   'P 1'
#
loop_
_entity.id
_entity.type
_entity.pdbx_description
1 polymer ?
#
loop_
_entity_poly.entity_id
_entity_poly.type
_entity_poly.pdbx_seq_one_letter_code
_entity_poly.pdbx_strand_id
1 'polypeptide(L)'
;MSERILYKGPCISNDTWVTGLNNNDCIIGPSGTGKTRSYVLPNILQCSESVIVTSVKDSLCKKTGRALRKNGYQVIEINFQDCAASSYGYNPLMYVRRDQKRRCCHEQDILQIAAALSPVKTKNDPFWEQAAQMALSAMISYVLEYLPRQEHHLGSVIRLLREMGNGSFDRLFEEVCTFAPDSFAAAQYQMLRNIQKSPRTYASIQAFLAEKLSTFAFHGAEKLFTNFSQLYFQNLGDRKTAVFLTISDTDRSMDALVTLFYTQALQTLCRHADQCPGGRLRVPVRLILDDFAAGAAGCIADFDQIS
;
A
#
# COMPACT_ATOMS: atom_id res chain seq x y z
N MET A 1 -24.77 -3.09 19.51
CA MET A 1 -24.35 -1.75 19.07
C MET A 1 -22.83 -1.71 19.16
N SER A 2 -22.12 -1.15 18.17
CA SER A 2 -20.65 -1.05 18.19
C SER A 2 -20.26 0.13 19.07
N GLU A 3 -19.36 -0.08 20.01
CA GLU A 3 -18.87 0.95 20.94
C GLU A 3 -17.34 0.92 21.01
N ARG A 4 -16.73 2.03 21.44
CA ARG A 4 -15.29 2.15 21.69
C ARG A 4 -15.00 2.58 23.12
N ILE A 5 -13.93 2.03 23.68
CA ILE A 5 -13.47 2.33 25.04
C ILE A 5 -12.43 3.45 24.96
N LEU A 6 -12.69 4.60 25.59
CA LEU A 6 -11.72 5.72 25.63
C LEU A 6 -10.72 5.59 26.78
N TYR A 7 -11.19 5.61 28.04
CA TYR A 7 -10.37 5.41 29.24
C TYR A 7 -11.30 5.30 30.46
N LYS A 8 -11.08 4.33 31.36
CA LYS A 8 -11.79 4.13 32.66
C LYS A 8 -13.24 4.67 32.71
N GLY A 9 -14.19 4.01 32.05
CA GLY A 9 -15.63 4.26 32.30
C GLY A 9 -16.48 4.41 31.04
N PRO A 10 -16.44 5.54 30.32
CA PRO A 10 -17.37 5.74 29.22
C PRO A 10 -16.94 4.97 27.97
N CYS A 11 -17.84 4.11 27.51
CA CYS A 11 -17.91 3.69 26.11
C CYS A 11 -18.61 4.79 25.30
N ILE A 12 -18.11 5.06 24.10
CA ILE A 12 -18.80 5.93 23.13
C ILE A 12 -19.30 5.06 21.97
N SER A 13 -20.54 5.32 21.53
CA SER A 13 -21.09 4.66 20.34
C SER A 13 -20.22 4.93 19.12
N ASN A 14 -19.98 3.90 18.31
CA ASN A 14 -19.35 4.05 17.00
C ASN A 14 -20.36 4.43 15.90
N ASP A 15 -21.65 4.60 16.23
CA ASP A 15 -22.61 5.12 15.26
C ASP A 15 -22.52 6.66 15.18
N THR A 16 -21.92 7.15 14.10
CA THR A 16 -21.70 8.58 13.86
C THR A 16 -22.99 9.38 13.67
N TRP A 17 -24.13 8.74 13.36
CA TRP A 17 -25.43 9.43 13.34
C TRP A 17 -25.95 9.70 14.74
N VAL A 18 -25.67 8.80 15.67
CA VAL A 18 -26.07 8.95 17.08
C VAL A 18 -25.18 9.97 17.77
N THR A 19 -23.86 9.93 17.51
CA THR A 19 -22.91 10.82 18.18
C THR A 19 -22.78 12.19 17.51
N GLY A 20 -23.05 12.30 16.21
CA GLY A 20 -22.77 13.51 15.42
C GLY A 20 -21.28 13.82 15.28
N LEU A 21 -20.39 12.90 15.65
CA LEU A 21 -18.94 13.06 15.67
C LEU A 21 -18.27 12.06 14.72
N ASN A 22 -17.10 12.42 14.19
CA ASN A 22 -16.21 11.41 13.60
C ASN A 22 -15.68 10.48 14.70
N ASN A 23 -15.29 9.25 14.32
CA ASN A 23 -14.81 8.23 15.25
C ASN A 23 -13.28 8.19 15.35
N ASN A 24 -12.60 9.29 14.98
CA ASN A 24 -11.15 9.38 15.03
C ASN A 24 -10.71 9.70 16.45
N ASP A 25 -9.82 8.88 17.01
CA ASP A 25 -9.28 9.06 18.35
C ASP A 25 -7.76 9.26 18.29
N CYS A 26 -7.23 10.28 19.00
CA CYS A 26 -5.80 10.52 19.15
C CYS A 26 -5.39 10.29 20.61
N ILE A 27 -4.54 9.28 20.85
CA ILE A 27 -4.10 8.89 22.19
C ILE A 27 -2.64 9.27 22.38
N ILE A 28 -2.40 10.32 23.18
CA ILE A 28 -1.05 10.85 23.44
C ILE A 28 -0.58 10.42 24.83
N GLY A 29 0.65 9.91 24.90
CA GLY A 29 1.27 9.56 26.18
C GLY A 29 2.71 9.07 25.99
N PRO A 30 3.61 9.34 26.96
CA PRO A 30 4.98 8.82 26.95
C PRO A 30 5.06 7.29 26.81
N SER A 31 6.25 6.77 26.48
CA SER A 31 6.51 5.33 26.52
C SER A 31 6.25 4.77 27.93
N GLY A 32 5.71 3.54 28.02
CA GLY A 32 5.41 2.89 29.30
C GLY A 32 4.12 3.35 30.01
N THR A 33 3.41 4.36 29.51
CA THR A 33 2.14 4.86 30.12
C THR A 33 0.93 3.94 29.93
N GLY A 34 1.10 2.84 29.20
CA GLY A 34 0.08 1.81 29.05
C GLY A 34 -0.92 2.01 27.92
N LYS A 35 -0.71 2.96 26.98
CA LYS A 35 -1.58 3.20 25.80
C LYS A 35 -2.07 1.92 25.12
N THR A 36 -1.14 1.04 24.78
CA THR A 36 -1.45 -0.26 24.16
C THR A 36 -2.32 -1.14 25.05
N ARG A 37 -2.05 -1.17 26.36
CA ARG A 37 -2.79 -2.01 27.33
C ARG A 37 -4.17 -1.45 27.64
N SER A 38 -4.30 -0.14 27.76
CA SER A 38 -5.53 0.53 28.22
C SER A 38 -6.50 0.89 27.11
N TYR A 39 -6.02 1.09 25.88
CA TYR A 39 -6.84 1.52 24.75
C TYR A 39 -6.80 0.51 23.58
N VAL A 40 -5.60 0.18 23.06
CA VAL A 40 -5.49 -0.66 21.85
C VAL A 40 -6.02 -2.09 22.09
N LEU A 41 -5.53 -2.78 23.11
CA LEU A 41 -5.94 -4.17 23.38
C LEU A 41 -7.44 -4.31 23.67
N PRO A 42 -8.06 -3.49 24.54
CA PRO A 42 -9.50 -3.57 24.78
C PRO A 42 -10.33 -3.34 23.53
N ASN A 43 -10.02 -2.32 22.72
CA ASN A 43 -10.78 -2.02 21.51
C ASN A 43 -10.62 -3.12 20.43
N ILE A 44 -9.46 -3.76 20.30
CA ILE A 44 -9.31 -4.95 19.43
C ILE A 44 -10.16 -6.12 19.97
N LEU A 45 -10.12 -6.37 21.28
CA LEU A 45 -10.80 -7.51 21.90
C LEU A 45 -12.32 -7.36 22.00
N GLN A 46 -12.87 -6.14 21.86
CA GLN A 46 -14.30 -5.93 21.72
C GLN A 46 -14.89 -6.58 20.46
N CYS A 47 -14.07 -6.91 19.45
CA CYS A 47 -14.49 -7.67 18.28
C CYS A 47 -15.70 -7.04 17.55
N SER A 48 -15.79 -5.71 17.54
CA SER A 48 -16.91 -4.94 16.99
C SER A 48 -16.77 -4.67 15.49
N GLU A 49 -15.55 -4.35 15.05
CA GLU A 49 -15.22 -3.85 13.71
C GLU A 49 -14.07 -4.67 13.10
N SER A 50 -13.91 -4.60 11.77
CA SER A 50 -12.66 -5.03 11.14
C SER A 50 -11.55 -4.07 11.55
N VAL A 51 -10.32 -4.55 11.64
CA VAL A 51 -9.18 -3.73 12.09
C VAL A 51 -7.97 -3.89 11.18
N ILE A 52 -7.30 -2.78 10.89
CA ILE A 52 -5.93 -2.75 10.38
C ILE A 52 -5.06 -2.21 11.52
N VAL A 53 -4.17 -3.04 12.05
CA VAL A 53 -3.35 -2.73 13.21
C VAL A 53 -1.90 -2.70 12.80
N THR A 54 -1.23 -1.59 13.07
CA THR A 54 0.19 -1.44 12.81
C THR A 54 0.94 -1.40 14.11
N SER A 55 2.04 -2.15 14.16
CA SER A 55 2.85 -2.29 15.35
C SER A 55 4.31 -2.47 14.98
N VAL A 56 5.17 -1.77 15.71
CA VAL A 56 6.62 -1.98 15.68
C VAL A 56 6.99 -3.31 16.36
N LYS A 57 6.12 -3.79 17.26
CA LYS A 57 6.35 -5.01 18.05
C LYS A 57 5.39 -6.10 17.61
N ASP A 58 5.92 -7.26 17.25
CA ASP A 58 5.14 -8.45 16.89
C ASP A 58 4.45 -9.12 18.11
N SER A 59 3.70 -8.34 18.88
CA SER A 59 3.04 -8.76 20.12
C SER A 59 1.52 -8.64 20.07
N LEU A 60 0.96 -7.75 19.23
CA LEU A 60 -0.47 -7.50 19.21
C LEU A 60 -1.26 -8.67 18.64
N CYS A 61 -0.82 -9.24 17.51
CA CYS A 61 -1.44 -10.44 16.97
C CYS A 61 -1.32 -11.62 17.95
N LYS A 62 -0.13 -11.84 18.54
CA LYS A 62 0.08 -12.89 19.54
C LYS A 62 -0.88 -12.77 20.75
N LYS A 63 -1.17 -11.54 21.19
CA LYS A 63 -2.08 -11.27 22.32
C LYS A 63 -3.56 -11.41 21.96
N THR A 64 -3.96 -11.06 20.74
CA THR A 64 -5.39 -10.88 20.39
C THR A 64 -5.90 -11.86 19.33
N GLY A 65 -5.02 -12.38 18.48
CA GLY A 65 -5.36 -13.19 17.30
C GLY A 65 -6.16 -14.46 17.63
N ARG A 66 -5.89 -15.12 18.77
CA ARG A 66 -6.69 -16.28 19.20
C ARG A 66 -8.14 -15.89 19.54
N ALA A 67 -8.33 -14.77 20.24
CA ALA A 67 -9.65 -14.27 20.59
C ALA A 67 -10.42 -13.80 19.34
N LEU A 68 -9.74 -13.11 18.43
CA LEU A 68 -10.30 -12.68 17.15
C LEU A 68 -10.77 -13.89 16.32
N ARG A 69 -9.93 -14.92 16.14
CA ARG A 69 -10.32 -16.15 15.41
C ARG A 69 -11.54 -16.84 16.05
N LYS A 70 -11.60 -16.92 17.39
CA LYS A 70 -12.77 -17.45 18.11
C LYS A 70 -14.05 -16.63 17.88
N ASN A 71 -13.93 -15.34 17.60
CA ASN A 71 -15.04 -14.43 17.28
C ASN A 71 -15.29 -14.32 15.76
N GLY A 72 -14.81 -15.28 14.96
CA GLY A 72 -15.10 -15.37 13.53
C GLY A 72 -14.28 -14.45 12.65
N TYR A 73 -13.19 -13.86 13.14
CA TYR A 73 -12.31 -13.05 12.31
C TYR A 73 -11.42 -13.90 11.42
N GLN A 74 -11.26 -13.48 10.16
CA GLN A 74 -10.05 -13.80 9.41
C GLN A 74 -8.90 -12.96 9.97
N VAL A 75 -7.85 -13.61 10.48
CA VAL A 75 -6.65 -12.93 10.99
C VAL A 75 -5.54 -13.05 9.97
N ILE A 76 -5.03 -11.91 9.53
CA ILE A 76 -4.01 -11.76 8.50
C ILE A 76 -2.80 -11.07 9.11
N GLU A 77 -1.61 -11.61 8.85
CA GLU A 77 -0.34 -11.06 9.35
C GLU A 77 0.57 -10.78 8.15
N ILE A 78 0.91 -9.50 7.96
CA ILE A 78 1.85 -9.03 6.95
C ILE A 78 3.07 -8.45 7.67
N ASN A 79 4.24 -9.00 7.35
CA ASN A 79 5.48 -8.58 8.00
C ASN A 79 6.35 -7.80 7.01
N PHE A 80 6.39 -6.47 7.16
CA PHE A 80 7.28 -5.61 6.38
C PHE A 80 8.70 -5.56 6.96
N GLN A 81 8.90 -5.93 8.23
CA GLN A 81 10.23 -6.05 8.82
C GLN A 81 10.96 -7.32 8.34
N ASP A 82 10.24 -8.43 8.20
CA ASP A 82 10.72 -9.67 7.59
C ASP A 82 9.67 -10.19 6.60
N CYS A 83 9.81 -9.72 5.36
CA CYS A 83 8.89 -10.05 4.25
C CYS A 83 8.85 -11.57 3.96
N ALA A 84 9.94 -12.30 4.21
CA ALA A 84 9.99 -13.73 3.95
C ALA A 84 9.19 -14.55 4.97
N ALA A 85 9.06 -14.04 6.21
CA ALA A 85 8.25 -14.64 7.28
C ALA A 85 6.76 -14.27 7.19
N SER A 86 6.37 -13.41 6.24
CA SER A 86 5.00 -12.94 6.09
C SER A 86 4.05 -14.07 5.68
N SER A 87 3.01 -14.32 6.48
CA SER A 87 2.03 -15.39 6.22
C SER A 87 1.09 -15.07 5.06
N TYR A 88 0.84 -13.79 4.81
CA TYR A 88 0.09 -13.27 3.68
C TYR A 88 0.96 -12.35 2.83
N GLY A 89 0.59 -12.23 1.57
CA GLY A 89 1.18 -11.29 0.63
C GLY A 89 0.43 -9.98 0.53
N TYR A 90 1.16 -9.00 0.02
CA TYR A 90 0.61 -7.75 -0.46
C TYR A 90 1.30 -7.41 -1.78
N ASN A 91 0.58 -7.56 -2.88
CA ASN A 91 1.00 -7.14 -4.20
C ASN A 91 0.31 -5.82 -4.58
N PRO A 92 1.02 -4.68 -4.61
CA PRO A 92 0.41 -3.39 -4.92
C PRO A 92 -0.22 -3.33 -6.32
N LEU A 93 0.28 -4.13 -7.26
CA LEU A 93 -0.22 -4.15 -8.64
C LEU A 93 -1.60 -4.80 -8.76
N MET A 94 -2.04 -5.60 -7.77
CA MET A 94 -3.39 -6.17 -7.74
C MET A 94 -4.49 -5.12 -7.54
N TYR A 95 -4.12 -3.95 -7.01
CA TYR A 95 -5.05 -2.86 -6.72
C TYR A 95 -5.13 -1.83 -7.84
N VAL A 96 -4.44 -2.05 -8.96
CA VAL A 96 -4.67 -1.31 -10.20
C VAL A 96 -6.01 -1.74 -10.78
N ARG A 97 -6.98 -0.81 -10.82
CA ARG A 97 -8.29 -1.08 -11.41
C ARG A 97 -8.14 -1.41 -12.88
N ARG A 98 -9.04 -2.26 -13.39
CA ARG A 98 -9.09 -2.62 -14.82
C ARG A 98 -10.45 -2.29 -15.38
N ASP A 99 -10.48 -1.65 -16.53
CA ASP A 99 -11.69 -1.48 -17.31
C ASP A 99 -11.89 -2.73 -18.17
N GLN A 100 -12.88 -3.55 -17.84
CA GLN A 100 -13.17 -4.78 -18.58
C GLN A 100 -13.63 -4.51 -20.02
N LYS A 101 -14.29 -3.37 -20.28
CA LYS A 101 -14.81 -3.01 -21.60
C LYS A 101 -13.67 -2.54 -22.52
N ARG A 102 -12.80 -1.68 -21.99
CA ARG A 102 -11.64 -1.16 -22.73
C ARG A 102 -10.43 -2.10 -22.72
N ARG A 103 -10.47 -3.15 -21.87
CA ARG A 103 -9.37 -4.10 -21.64
C ARG A 103 -8.05 -3.43 -21.25
N CYS A 104 -8.13 -2.28 -20.59
CA CYS A 104 -6.96 -1.52 -20.14
C CYS A 104 -6.93 -1.36 -18.62
N CYS A 105 -5.75 -1.05 -18.10
CA CYS A 105 -5.56 -0.70 -16.70
C CYS A 105 -5.96 0.76 -16.47
N HIS A 106 -6.39 1.08 -15.25
CA HIS A 106 -6.71 2.44 -14.86
C HIS A 106 -5.41 3.21 -14.63
N GLU A 107 -5.04 4.03 -15.60
CA GLU A 107 -3.74 4.71 -15.70
C GLU A 107 -3.41 5.56 -14.47
N GLN A 108 -4.41 6.21 -13.85
CA GLN A 108 -4.20 6.99 -12.62
C GLN A 108 -3.71 6.13 -11.45
N ASP A 109 -4.10 4.85 -11.37
CA ASP A 109 -3.63 3.96 -10.30
C ASP A 109 -2.15 3.59 -10.53
N ILE A 110 -1.74 3.46 -11.80
CA ILE A 110 -0.34 3.23 -12.18
C ILE A 110 0.51 4.45 -11.79
N LEU A 111 0.07 5.65 -12.16
CA LEU A 111 0.74 6.90 -11.80
C LEU A 111 0.86 7.06 -10.28
N GLN A 112 -0.19 6.71 -9.54
CA GLN A 112 -0.18 6.79 -8.08
C GLN A 112 0.80 5.80 -7.45
N ILE A 113 0.89 4.56 -7.95
CA ILE A 113 1.90 3.60 -7.49
C ILE A 113 3.30 4.14 -7.78
N ALA A 114 3.55 4.67 -8.97
CA ALA A 114 4.85 5.23 -9.32
C ALA A 114 5.23 6.40 -8.40
N ALA A 115 4.29 7.31 -8.11
CA ALA A 115 4.48 8.43 -7.20
C ALA A 115 4.75 7.99 -5.76
N ALA A 116 4.08 6.95 -5.27
CA ALA A 116 4.31 6.41 -3.94
C ALA A 116 5.67 5.73 -3.80
N LEU A 117 6.14 5.02 -4.84
CA LEU A 117 7.44 4.34 -4.84
C LEU A 117 8.62 5.29 -5.14
N SER A 118 8.37 6.41 -5.80
CA SER A 118 9.38 7.45 -6.08
C SER A 118 8.86 8.83 -5.66
N PRO A 119 8.68 9.10 -4.35
CA PRO A 119 8.07 10.34 -3.88
C PRO A 119 8.98 11.56 -4.13
N VAL A 120 8.38 12.67 -4.56
CA VAL A 120 9.07 13.96 -4.72
C VAL A 120 9.35 14.54 -3.34
N LYS A 121 10.62 14.56 -2.91
CA LYS A 121 11.01 15.01 -1.56
C LYS A 121 11.24 16.50 -1.46
N THR A 122 11.61 17.16 -2.57
CA THR A 122 11.90 18.60 -2.59
C THR A 122 11.17 19.28 -3.74
N LYS A 123 10.70 20.50 -3.51
CA LYS A 123 10.08 21.32 -4.57
C LYS A 123 11.11 22.06 -5.43
N ASN A 124 12.38 22.09 -5.03
CA ASN A 124 13.41 22.90 -5.68
C ASN A 124 14.00 22.23 -6.94
N ASP A 125 14.02 20.90 -7.00
CA ASP A 125 14.44 20.14 -8.19
C ASP A 125 13.69 18.80 -8.28
N PRO A 126 12.37 18.81 -8.57
CA PRO A 126 11.55 17.60 -8.60
C PRO A 126 11.75 16.75 -9.87
N PHE A 127 12.56 17.25 -10.81
CA PHE A 127 12.71 16.67 -12.14
C PHE A 127 13.14 15.21 -12.09
N TRP A 128 14.08 14.87 -11.21
CA TRP A 128 14.63 13.52 -11.11
C TRP A 128 13.60 12.51 -10.65
N GLU A 129 12.84 12.83 -9.59
CA GLU A 129 11.78 11.96 -9.11
C GLU A 129 10.62 11.87 -10.11
N GLN A 130 10.26 12.97 -10.79
CA GLN A 130 9.22 12.96 -11.82
C GLN A 130 9.61 12.12 -13.03
N ALA A 131 10.86 12.24 -13.49
CA ALA A 131 11.37 11.42 -14.60
C ALA A 131 11.46 9.93 -14.22
N ALA A 132 11.84 9.63 -12.97
CA ALA A 132 11.78 8.28 -12.42
C ALA A 132 10.33 7.75 -12.36
N GLN A 133 9.36 8.54 -11.89
CA GLN A 133 7.94 8.17 -11.90
C GLN A 133 7.43 7.84 -13.30
N MET A 134 7.84 8.61 -14.31
CA MET A 134 7.47 8.38 -15.72
C MET A 134 7.99 7.02 -16.23
N ALA A 135 9.28 6.75 -16.02
CA ALA A 135 9.88 5.47 -16.39
C ALA A 135 9.27 4.29 -15.62
N LEU A 136 9.02 4.46 -14.31
CA LEU A 136 8.36 3.45 -13.49
C LEU A 136 6.91 3.19 -13.95
N SER A 137 6.19 4.23 -14.36
CA SER A 137 4.83 4.09 -14.91
C SER A 137 4.83 3.29 -16.22
N ALA A 138 5.81 3.54 -17.10
CA ALA A 138 6.00 2.75 -18.33
C ALA A 138 6.25 1.26 -18.00
N MET A 139 7.13 0.97 -17.04
CA MET A 139 7.43 -0.41 -16.61
C MET A 139 6.22 -1.11 -15.99
N ILE A 140 5.51 -0.45 -15.08
CA ILE A 140 4.31 -1.01 -14.43
C ILE A 140 3.24 -1.31 -15.49
N SER A 141 2.99 -0.37 -16.39
CA SER A 141 2.03 -0.53 -17.49
C SER A 141 2.43 -1.68 -18.40
N TYR A 142 3.71 -1.78 -18.80
CA TYR A 142 4.22 -2.92 -19.58
C TYR A 142 3.96 -4.26 -18.88
N VAL A 143 4.29 -4.36 -17.60
CA VAL A 143 4.05 -5.57 -16.80
C VAL A 143 2.56 -5.94 -16.78
N LEU A 144 1.67 -4.97 -16.59
CA LEU A 144 0.24 -5.22 -16.43
C LEU A 144 -0.51 -5.49 -17.75
N GLU A 145 0.00 -4.98 -18.86
CA GLU A 145 -0.60 -5.05 -20.20
C GLU A 145 -0.04 -6.21 -21.03
N TYR A 146 1.25 -6.53 -20.92
CA TYR A 146 1.93 -7.43 -21.85
C TYR A 146 2.58 -8.67 -21.23
N LEU A 147 2.74 -8.73 -19.91
CA LEU A 147 3.21 -9.94 -19.25
C LEU A 147 2.04 -10.82 -18.78
N PRO A 148 2.26 -12.14 -18.60
CA PRO A 148 1.25 -13.02 -18.02
C PRO A 148 0.91 -12.63 -16.59
N ARG A 149 -0.32 -12.95 -16.15
CA ARG A 149 -0.88 -12.51 -14.86
C ARG A 149 -0.02 -12.90 -13.64
N GLN A 150 0.71 -14.01 -13.73
CA GLN A 150 1.62 -14.49 -12.70
C GLN A 150 2.81 -13.55 -12.49
N GLU A 151 3.20 -12.81 -13.52
CA GLU A 151 4.29 -11.83 -13.49
C GLU A 151 3.81 -10.42 -13.12
N HIS A 152 2.52 -10.22 -12.80
CA HIS A 152 1.96 -8.92 -12.42
C HIS A 152 2.33 -8.51 -10.99
N HIS A 153 3.63 -8.36 -10.71
CA HIS A 153 4.17 -7.94 -9.41
C HIS A 153 5.40 -7.02 -9.58
N LEU A 154 5.78 -6.32 -8.50
CA LEU A 154 6.92 -5.41 -8.52
C LEU A 154 8.26 -6.10 -8.82
N GLY A 155 8.40 -7.40 -8.55
CA GLY A 155 9.57 -8.18 -8.96
C GLY A 155 9.81 -8.14 -10.47
N SER A 156 8.76 -8.23 -11.29
CA SER A 156 8.87 -8.10 -12.76
C SER A 156 9.21 -6.68 -13.20
N VAL A 157 8.69 -5.68 -12.49
CA VAL A 157 9.06 -4.26 -12.72
C VAL A 157 10.55 -4.05 -12.46
N ILE A 158 11.09 -4.62 -11.38
CA ILE A 158 12.52 -4.57 -11.05
C ILE A 158 13.36 -5.32 -12.09
N ARG A 159 12.86 -6.43 -12.65
CA ARG A 159 13.51 -7.12 -13.77
C ARG A 159 13.61 -6.21 -15.00
N LEU A 160 12.56 -5.46 -15.35
CA LEU A 160 12.63 -4.48 -16.46
C LEU A 160 13.66 -3.37 -16.20
N LEU A 161 13.75 -2.86 -14.97
CA LEU A 161 14.77 -1.88 -14.61
C LEU A 161 16.20 -2.39 -14.89
N ARG A 162 16.47 -3.68 -14.62
CA ARG A 162 17.79 -4.29 -14.88
C ARG A 162 18.16 -4.34 -16.37
N GLU A 163 17.16 -4.30 -17.25
CA GLU A 163 17.36 -4.25 -18.70
C GLU A 163 17.55 -2.82 -19.23
N MET A 164 17.39 -1.78 -18.40
CA MET A 164 17.64 -0.40 -18.85
C MET A 164 19.11 -0.19 -19.21
N GLY A 165 19.35 0.48 -20.34
CA GLY A 165 20.69 0.89 -20.79
C GLY A 165 21.48 -0.20 -21.52
N ASN A 166 20.99 -1.44 -21.57
CA ASN A 166 21.61 -2.53 -22.34
C ASN A 166 20.96 -2.76 -23.73
N GLY A 167 19.94 -1.97 -24.07
CA GLY A 167 19.17 -2.04 -25.33
C GLY A 167 18.04 -3.07 -25.35
N SER A 168 17.98 -4.03 -24.41
CA SER A 168 16.85 -4.96 -24.29
C SER A 168 15.58 -4.24 -23.84
N PHE A 169 15.67 -3.34 -22.86
CA PHE A 169 14.53 -2.51 -22.45
C PHE A 169 13.94 -1.75 -23.63
N ASP A 170 14.78 -1.08 -24.42
CA ASP A 170 14.33 -0.30 -25.56
C ASP A 170 13.66 -1.16 -26.63
N ARG A 171 14.23 -2.32 -26.96
CA ARG A 171 13.61 -3.26 -27.91
C ARG A 171 12.20 -3.69 -27.48
N LEU A 172 12.01 -4.05 -26.21
CA LEU A 172 10.70 -4.45 -25.69
C LEU A 172 9.65 -3.33 -25.85
N PHE A 173 10.03 -2.09 -25.55
CA PHE A 173 9.10 -0.96 -25.66
C PHE A 173 8.92 -0.44 -27.09
N GLU A 174 9.92 -0.56 -27.97
CA GLU A 174 9.79 -0.27 -29.40
C GLU A 174 8.84 -1.26 -30.09
N GLU A 175 8.86 -2.54 -29.69
CA GLU A 175 7.85 -3.52 -30.12
C GLU A 175 6.44 -3.06 -29.71
N VAL A 176 6.25 -2.68 -28.44
CA VAL A 176 4.97 -2.14 -27.93
C VAL A 176 4.52 -0.90 -28.72
N CYS A 177 5.42 0.05 -28.99
CA CYS A 177 5.09 1.23 -29.79
C CYS A 177 4.68 0.88 -31.22
N THR A 178 5.13 -0.27 -31.75
CA THR A 178 4.81 -0.72 -33.11
C THR A 178 3.43 -1.37 -33.17
N PHE A 179 3.08 -2.27 -32.24
CA PHE A 179 1.83 -3.01 -32.30
C PHE A 179 0.68 -2.37 -31.52
N ALA A 180 0.97 -1.55 -30.50
CA ALA A 180 0.00 -0.87 -29.65
C ALA A 180 0.45 0.58 -29.34
N PRO A 181 0.54 1.47 -30.35
CA PRO A 181 1.02 2.84 -30.18
C PRO A 181 0.19 3.69 -29.20
N ASP A 182 -1.10 3.37 -29.05
CA ASP A 182 -2.03 4.09 -28.18
C ASP A 182 -2.07 3.53 -26.73
N SER A 183 -1.26 2.52 -26.42
CA SER A 183 -1.17 1.98 -25.06
C SER A 183 -0.48 2.95 -24.11
N PHE A 184 -0.86 2.90 -22.83
CA PHE A 184 -0.26 3.76 -21.82
C PHE A 184 1.26 3.49 -21.68
N ALA A 185 1.69 2.23 -21.80
CA ALA A 185 3.11 1.87 -21.80
C ALA A 185 3.86 2.53 -22.97
N ALA A 186 3.27 2.52 -24.18
CA ALA A 186 3.84 3.17 -25.35
C ALA A 186 3.95 4.68 -25.15
N ALA A 187 2.88 5.33 -24.68
CA ALA A 187 2.86 6.77 -24.44
C ALA A 187 3.92 7.21 -23.41
N GLN A 188 4.02 6.52 -22.28
CA GLN A 188 5.02 6.82 -21.24
C GLN A 188 6.45 6.57 -21.75
N TYR A 189 6.68 5.48 -22.49
CA TYR A 189 7.99 5.20 -23.08
C TYR A 189 8.40 6.24 -24.12
N GLN A 190 7.49 6.69 -24.99
CA GLN A 190 7.80 7.73 -25.98
C GLN A 190 8.25 9.04 -25.32
N MET A 191 7.65 9.40 -24.18
CA MET A 191 8.10 10.55 -23.38
C MET A 191 9.51 10.30 -22.79
N LEU A 192 9.77 9.11 -22.25
CA LEU A 192 11.08 8.71 -21.74
C LEU A 192 12.16 8.69 -22.84
N ARG A 193 11.82 8.21 -24.05
CA ARG A 193 12.70 8.15 -25.22
C ARG A 193 13.21 9.53 -25.64
N ASN A 194 12.41 10.58 -25.45
CA ASN A 194 12.88 11.94 -25.70
C ASN A 194 14.00 12.34 -24.74
N ILE A 195 13.98 11.86 -23.48
CA ILE A 195 15.04 12.11 -22.50
C ILE A 195 16.31 11.30 -22.82
N GLN A 196 16.17 10.10 -23.39
CA GLN A 196 17.30 9.25 -23.81
C GLN A 196 18.26 9.94 -24.78
N LYS A 197 17.79 10.94 -25.54
CA LYS A 197 18.63 11.79 -26.41
C LYS A 197 19.75 12.51 -25.64
N SER A 198 19.62 12.63 -24.31
CA SER A 198 20.68 13.02 -23.39
C SER A 198 21.15 11.80 -22.58
N PRO A 199 22.24 11.11 -23.00
CA PRO A 199 22.70 9.88 -22.34
C PRO A 199 23.03 10.06 -20.86
N ARG A 200 23.58 11.21 -20.48
CA ARG A 200 23.92 11.52 -19.08
C ARG A 200 22.64 11.64 -18.22
N THR A 201 21.64 12.37 -18.72
CA THR A 201 20.36 12.52 -18.02
C THR A 201 19.65 11.18 -17.87
N TYR A 202 19.66 10.36 -18.92
CA TYR A 202 19.05 9.03 -18.87
C TYR A 202 19.74 8.10 -17.86
N ALA A 203 21.08 8.08 -17.83
CA ALA A 203 21.84 7.33 -16.84
C ALA A 203 21.55 7.80 -15.40
N SER A 204 21.37 9.11 -15.18
CA SER A 204 20.95 9.64 -13.88
C SER A 204 19.56 9.14 -13.48
N ILE A 205 18.59 9.16 -14.40
CA ILE A 205 17.23 8.64 -14.13
C ILE A 205 17.28 7.15 -13.75
N GLN A 206 18.08 6.36 -14.48
CA GLN A 206 18.29 4.94 -14.15
C GLN A 206 18.88 4.77 -12.73
N ALA A 207 19.84 5.60 -12.35
CA ALA A 207 20.42 5.57 -11.00
C ALA A 207 19.40 5.92 -9.91
N PHE A 208 18.56 6.93 -10.13
CA PHE A 208 17.47 7.30 -9.21
C PHE A 208 16.44 6.16 -9.06
N LEU A 209 16.01 5.55 -10.16
CA LEU A 209 15.12 4.38 -10.13
C LEU A 209 15.73 3.22 -9.38
N ALA A 210 17.02 2.93 -9.63
CA ALA A 210 17.74 1.86 -8.95
C ALA A 210 17.82 2.11 -7.45
N GLU A 211 18.11 3.34 -7.02
CA GLU A 211 18.08 3.72 -5.60
C GLU A 211 16.71 3.41 -4.97
N LYS A 212 15.60 3.83 -5.61
CA LYS A 212 14.25 3.63 -5.07
C LYS A 212 13.78 2.18 -5.08
N LEU A 213 14.07 1.42 -6.14
CA LEU A 213 13.56 0.06 -6.29
C LEU A 213 14.48 -1.02 -5.70
N SER A 214 15.76 -0.70 -5.44
CA SER A 214 16.70 -1.63 -4.84
C SER A 214 16.25 -2.13 -3.47
N THR A 215 15.51 -1.31 -2.71
CA THR A 215 14.92 -1.68 -1.42
C THR A 215 13.97 -2.85 -1.55
N PHE A 216 13.36 -3.08 -2.72
CA PHE A 216 12.45 -4.19 -3.00
C PHE A 216 13.10 -5.34 -3.79
N ALA A 217 14.38 -5.19 -4.16
CA ALA A 217 15.10 -6.13 -5.03
C ALA A 217 15.74 -7.30 -4.26
N PHE A 218 15.00 -7.89 -3.33
CA PHE A 218 15.45 -9.02 -2.50
C PHE A 218 14.38 -10.11 -2.39
N HIS A 219 14.81 -11.34 -2.08
CA HIS A 219 13.96 -12.53 -2.08
C HIS A 219 12.72 -12.42 -1.18
N GLY A 220 12.85 -11.77 -0.03
CA GLY A 220 11.74 -11.57 0.91
C GLY A 220 10.63 -10.71 0.31
N ALA A 221 10.96 -9.58 -0.32
CA ALA A 221 9.98 -8.73 -1.00
C ALA A 221 9.31 -9.47 -2.17
N GLU A 222 10.08 -10.19 -2.98
CA GLU A 222 9.51 -11.01 -4.06
C GLU A 222 8.51 -12.04 -3.54
N LYS A 223 8.83 -12.75 -2.46
CA LYS A 223 7.91 -13.65 -1.77
C LYS A 223 6.65 -12.94 -1.26
N LEU A 224 6.77 -11.73 -0.73
CA LEU A 224 5.63 -10.94 -0.28
C LEU A 224 4.69 -10.60 -1.45
N PHE A 225 5.24 -10.18 -2.59
CA PHE A 225 4.44 -9.82 -3.77
C PHE A 225 3.82 -11.03 -4.47
N THR A 226 4.47 -12.20 -4.38
CA THR A 226 4.04 -13.44 -5.08
C THR A 226 3.38 -14.46 -4.16
N ASN A 227 3.19 -14.15 -2.88
CA ASN A 227 2.56 -15.06 -1.92
C ASN A 227 1.20 -15.53 -2.44
N PHE A 228 0.91 -16.82 -2.32
CA PHE A 228 -0.36 -17.40 -2.73
C PHE A 228 -1.57 -16.80 -1.98
N SER A 229 -1.39 -16.51 -0.69
CA SER A 229 -2.39 -15.91 0.18
C SER A 229 -2.29 -14.39 0.14
N GLN A 230 -2.91 -13.74 -0.85
CA GLN A 230 -2.94 -12.28 -0.95
C GLN A 230 -4.02 -11.66 -0.07
N LEU A 231 -3.70 -10.50 0.54
CA LEU A 231 -4.71 -9.65 1.16
C LEU A 231 -5.63 -9.05 0.09
N TYR A 232 -6.92 -8.94 0.37
CA TYR A 232 -7.91 -8.23 -0.44
C TYR A 232 -8.65 -7.21 0.43
N PHE A 233 -8.42 -5.91 0.21
CA PHE A 233 -8.97 -4.87 1.09
C PHE A 233 -10.50 -4.87 1.20
N GLN A 234 -11.22 -5.16 0.12
CA GLN A 234 -12.69 -5.21 0.11
C GLN A 234 -13.24 -6.18 1.17
N ASN A 235 -12.55 -7.30 1.42
CA ASN A 235 -12.98 -8.29 2.40
C ASN A 235 -13.10 -7.71 3.82
N LEU A 236 -12.31 -6.69 4.18
CA LEU A 236 -12.42 -6.04 5.50
C LEU A 236 -13.78 -5.36 5.67
N GLY A 237 -14.37 -4.85 4.59
CA GLY A 237 -15.67 -4.21 4.58
C GLY A 237 -16.85 -5.20 4.54
N ASP A 238 -16.61 -6.44 4.10
CA ASP A 238 -17.67 -7.45 3.90
C ASP A 238 -17.78 -8.44 5.07
N ARG A 239 -16.65 -8.76 5.70
CA ARG A 239 -16.55 -9.71 6.80
C ARG A 239 -15.51 -9.30 7.82
N LYS A 240 -15.71 -9.71 9.07
CA LYS A 240 -14.78 -9.43 10.18
C LYS A 240 -13.38 -9.93 9.83
N THR A 241 -12.46 -8.99 9.65
CA THR A 241 -11.07 -9.24 9.26
C THR A 241 -10.15 -8.38 10.12
N ALA A 242 -9.09 -8.98 10.63
CA ALA A 242 -8.05 -8.28 11.38
C ALA A 242 -6.72 -8.43 10.63
N VAL A 243 -6.17 -7.32 10.16
CA VAL A 243 -4.88 -7.26 9.48
C VAL A 243 -3.86 -6.67 10.44
N PHE A 244 -2.80 -7.42 10.72
CA PHE A 244 -1.67 -6.97 11.53
C PHE A 244 -0.48 -6.70 10.63
N LEU A 245 0.02 -5.46 10.67
CA LEU A 245 1.22 -5.02 9.96
C LEU A 245 2.37 -4.90 10.95
N THR A 246 3.41 -5.69 10.74
CA THR A 246 4.67 -5.54 11.47
C THR A 246 5.60 -4.65 10.66
N ILE A 247 5.99 -3.52 11.25
CA ILE A 247 6.92 -2.55 10.65
C ILE A 247 8.14 -2.38 11.55
N SER A 248 9.24 -1.86 11.01
CA SER A 248 10.42 -1.52 11.80
C SER A 248 10.38 -0.05 12.23
N ASP A 249 10.86 0.26 13.44
CA ASP A 249 11.08 1.63 13.92
C ASP A 249 12.44 2.19 13.51
N THR A 250 13.39 1.29 13.24
CA THR A 250 14.80 1.58 12.95
C THR A 250 15.14 1.43 11.48
N ASP A 251 14.45 0.54 10.76
CA ASP A 251 14.64 0.31 9.34
C ASP A 251 13.50 0.94 8.52
N ARG A 252 13.85 1.91 7.69
CA ARG A 252 12.93 2.71 6.88
C ARG A 252 12.82 2.24 5.42
N SER A 253 13.47 1.12 5.08
CA SER A 253 13.54 0.62 3.70
C SER A 253 12.16 0.33 3.10
N MET A 254 11.20 -0.08 3.93
CA MET A 254 9.84 -0.45 3.50
C MET A 254 8.80 0.67 3.62
N ASP A 255 9.17 1.87 4.09
CA ASP A 255 8.21 2.95 4.37
C ASP A 255 7.36 3.33 3.14
N ALA A 256 7.97 3.36 1.96
CA ALA A 256 7.24 3.65 0.70
C ALA A 256 6.18 2.58 0.38
N LEU A 257 6.48 1.30 0.64
CA LEU A 257 5.54 0.20 0.40
C LEU A 257 4.40 0.19 1.44
N VAL A 258 4.72 0.50 2.70
CA VAL A 258 3.74 0.68 3.77
C VAL A 258 2.82 1.87 3.48
N THR A 259 3.38 2.96 2.94
CA THR A 259 2.60 4.14 2.51
C THR A 259 1.62 3.79 1.40
N LEU A 260 2.11 3.07 0.40
CA LEU A 260 1.28 2.59 -0.69
C LEU A 260 0.18 1.64 -0.19
N PHE A 261 0.48 0.78 0.79
CA PHE A 261 -0.49 -0.09 1.44
C PHE A 261 -1.67 0.71 2.02
N TYR A 262 -1.41 1.71 2.86
CA TYR A 262 -2.49 2.51 3.46
C TYR A 262 -3.29 3.27 2.41
N THR A 263 -2.60 3.86 1.44
CA THR A 263 -3.23 4.59 0.35
C THR A 263 -4.21 3.70 -0.39
N GLN A 264 -3.78 2.50 -0.80
CA GLN A 264 -4.64 1.55 -1.49
C GLN A 264 -5.74 0.98 -0.59
N ALA A 265 -5.47 0.74 0.69
CA ALA A 265 -6.46 0.29 1.66
C ALA A 265 -7.60 1.30 1.78
N LEU A 266 -7.28 2.56 2.07
CA LEU A 266 -8.25 3.63 2.26
C LEU A 266 -9.06 3.88 0.99
N GLN A 267 -8.40 4.04 -0.16
CA GLN A 267 -9.10 4.25 -1.43
C GLN A 267 -10.02 3.08 -1.80
N THR A 268 -9.58 1.84 -1.56
CA THR A 268 -10.38 0.66 -1.87
C THR A 268 -11.58 0.56 -0.94
N LEU A 269 -11.40 0.83 0.35
CA LEU A 269 -12.47 0.78 1.35
C LEU A 269 -13.49 1.90 1.16
N CYS A 270 -13.06 3.14 0.90
CA CYS A 270 -13.98 4.26 0.61
C CYS A 270 -14.80 3.97 -0.65
N ARG A 271 -14.14 3.56 -1.75
CA ARG A 271 -14.84 3.21 -2.99
C ARG A 271 -15.81 2.04 -2.81
N HIS A 272 -15.46 1.06 -1.96
CA HIS A 272 -16.36 -0.04 -1.62
C HIS A 272 -17.57 0.44 -0.81
N ALA A 273 -17.37 1.38 0.12
CA ALA A 273 -18.45 2.00 0.87
C ALA A 273 -19.42 2.77 -0.04
N ASP A 274 -18.90 3.54 -1.01
CA ASP A 274 -19.70 4.29 -2.00
C ASP A 274 -20.61 3.39 -2.85
N GLN A 275 -20.19 2.14 -3.06
CA GLN A 275 -20.95 1.13 -3.81
C GLN A 275 -21.96 0.38 -2.96
N CYS A 276 -21.84 0.46 -1.63
CA CYS A 276 -22.74 -0.20 -0.69
C CYS A 276 -24.00 0.64 -0.43
N PRO A 277 -25.16 0.02 -0.16
CA PRO A 277 -26.37 0.73 0.22
C PRO A 277 -26.13 1.67 1.42
N GLY A 278 -26.50 2.93 1.29
CA GLY A 278 -26.31 3.94 2.34
C GLY A 278 -24.87 4.49 2.44
N GLY A 279 -23.99 4.19 1.48
CA GLY A 279 -22.64 4.75 1.44
C GLY A 279 -21.73 4.24 2.58
N ARG A 280 -21.97 3.03 3.06
CA ARG A 280 -21.31 2.47 4.26
C ARG A 280 -20.94 1.01 4.07
N LEU A 281 -19.77 0.65 4.59
CA LEU A 281 -19.33 -0.75 4.66
C LEU A 281 -20.26 -1.55 5.57
N ARG A 282 -20.53 -2.80 5.18
CA ARG A 282 -21.28 -3.76 6.00
C ARG A 282 -20.60 -4.01 7.35
N VAL A 283 -19.27 -4.12 7.33
CA VAL A 283 -18.41 -4.19 8.51
C VAL A 283 -17.51 -2.95 8.50
N PRO A 284 -17.67 -2.01 9.44
CA PRO A 284 -16.77 -0.86 9.56
C PRO A 284 -15.32 -1.31 9.76
N VAL A 285 -14.37 -0.52 9.25
CA VAL A 285 -12.94 -0.79 9.36
C VAL A 285 -12.27 0.30 10.18
N ARG A 286 -11.54 -0.09 11.21
CA ARG A 286 -10.76 0.81 12.07
C ARG A 286 -9.26 0.64 11.82
N LEU A 287 -8.56 1.74 11.59
CA LEU A 287 -7.11 1.77 11.54
C LEU A 287 -6.59 2.07 12.95
N ILE A 288 -5.75 1.19 13.50
CA ILE A 288 -5.08 1.35 14.79
C ILE A 288 -3.59 1.45 14.52
N LEU A 289 -3.06 2.66 14.61
CA LEU A 289 -1.66 2.96 14.33
C LEU A 289 -0.90 3.07 15.67
N ASP A 290 -0.60 1.93 16.30
CA ASP A 290 0.15 1.92 17.56
C ASP A 290 1.59 2.39 17.31
N ASP A 291 2.12 3.22 18.21
CA ASP A 291 3.40 3.90 18.04
C ASP A 291 3.54 4.72 16.73
N PHE A 292 2.48 5.43 16.33
CA PHE A 292 2.41 6.26 15.11
C PHE A 292 3.68 7.11 14.88
N ALA A 293 4.14 7.88 15.88
CA ALA A 293 5.31 8.75 15.75
C ALA A 293 6.63 8.00 15.53
N ALA A 294 6.75 6.77 16.04
CA ALA A 294 7.97 5.97 15.93
C ALA A 294 8.01 5.12 14.65
N GLY A 295 6.86 4.87 14.01
CA GLY A 295 6.77 4.05 12.80
C GLY A 295 6.01 4.74 11.67
N ALA A 296 4.69 4.86 11.82
CA ALA A 296 3.77 5.24 10.76
C ALA A 296 3.78 6.72 10.33
N ALA A 297 4.33 7.64 11.13
CA ALA A 297 4.36 9.07 10.84
C ALA A 297 5.19 9.43 9.59
N GLY A 298 6.17 8.60 9.22
CA GLY A 298 6.91 8.72 7.96
C GLY A 298 6.24 8.03 6.76
N CYS A 299 5.17 7.26 7.01
CA CYS A 299 4.58 6.33 6.05
C CYS A 299 3.14 6.66 5.64
N ILE A 300 2.54 7.77 6.08
CA ILE A 300 1.19 8.16 5.63
C ILE A 300 1.25 9.62 5.21
N ALA A 301 1.46 9.83 3.92
CA ALA A 301 1.38 11.17 3.32
C ALA A 301 -0.06 11.70 3.43
N ASP A 302 -0.21 13.00 3.72
CA ASP A 302 -1.48 13.72 3.76
C ASP A 302 -2.56 13.09 4.65
N PHE A 303 -2.18 12.45 5.77
CA PHE A 303 -3.14 11.84 6.72
C PHE A 303 -4.20 12.85 7.22
N ASP A 304 -3.83 14.12 7.30
CA ASP A 304 -4.70 15.25 7.65
C ASP A 304 -5.80 15.54 6.62
N GLN A 305 -5.67 15.05 5.38
CA GLN A 305 -6.68 15.21 4.32
C GLN A 305 -7.67 14.04 4.23
N ILE A 306 -7.52 12.99 5.05
CA ILE A 306 -8.35 11.76 5.01
C ILE A 306 -9.56 11.85 5.97
N SER A 307 -10.05 13.05 6.27
CA SER A 307 -11.13 13.31 7.23
C SER A 307 -12.51 13.45 6.61
#